data_AF-A0A2P6TNQ5-F1
#
_entry.id   AF-A0A2P6TNQ5-F1
#
_cell.length_a   1.000
_cell.length_b   1.000
_cell.length_c   1.000
_cell.angle_alpha   90.00
_cell.angle_beta   90.00
_cell.angle_gamma   90.00
#
_symmetry.space_group_name_H-M   'P 1'
#
loop_
_entity.id
_entity.type
_entity.pdbx_description
1 polymer ?
#
loop_
_entity_poly.entity_id
_entity_poly.type
_entity_poly.pdbx_seq_one_letter_code
_entity_poly.pdbx_strand_id
1 'polypeptide(L)' 'MVAPDLKAFILRSEVLHLYRQLLRAAKGAQNAGSRAELRGEIRRQFDAQRGRQEPEAIRFLLSDGKLKLKQLGEMLGMQT' A
#
# COMPACT_ATOMS: atom_id res chain seq x y z
N MET A 1 -24.13 -14.41 1.36
CA MET A 1 -22.93 -13.66 0.93
C MET A 1 -22.96 -13.57 -0.58
N VAL A 2 -23.10 -12.37 -1.15
CA VAL A 2 -22.95 -12.17 -2.60
C VAL A 2 -21.47 -12.27 -2.90
N ALA A 3 -21.07 -13.11 -3.87
CA ALA A 3 -19.69 -13.18 -4.31
C ALA A 3 -19.23 -11.78 -4.75
N PRO A 4 -18.02 -11.32 -4.39
CA PRO A 4 -17.53 -10.05 -4.87
C PRO A 4 -17.55 -10.08 -6.39
N ASP A 5 -18.03 -9.01 -7.01
CA ASP A 5 -17.92 -8.87 -8.45
C ASP A 5 -16.43 -9.02 -8.84
N LEU A 6 -16.14 -9.53 -10.05
CA LEU A 6 -14.77 -9.81 -10.49
C LEU A 6 -13.87 -8.57 -10.39
N LYS A 7 -14.41 -7.38 -10.65
CA LYS A 7 -13.67 -6.11 -10.58
C LYS A 7 -13.32 -5.77 -9.13
N ALA A 8 -14.24 -5.96 -8.18
CA ALA A 8 -13.98 -5.80 -6.76
C ALA A 8 -12.91 -6.80 -6.26
N PHE A 9 -12.94 -8.05 -6.74
CA PHE A 9 -11.91 -9.05 -6.43
C PHE A 9 -10.52 -8.65 -6.95
N ILE A 10 -10.43 -8.18 -8.20
CA ILE A 10 -9.18 -7.69 -8.80
C ILE A 10 -8.65 -6.49 -8.03
N LEU A 11 -9.49 -5.49 -7.75
CA LEU A 11 -9.10 -4.30 -6.99
C LEU A 11 -8.59 -4.66 -5.60
N ARG A 12 -9.26 -5.57 -4.89
CA ARG A 12 -8.80 -6.04 -3.58
C ARG A 12 -7.43 -6.73 -3.68
N SER A 13 -7.20 -7.51 -4.72
CA SER A 13 -5.93 -8.18 -4.96
C SER A 13 -4.79 -7.18 -5.20
N GLU A 14 -5.04 -6.12 -5.98
CA GLU A 14 -4.09 -5.03 -6.21
C GLU A 14 -3.77 -4.25 -4.93
N VAL A 15 -4.78 -3.92 -4.12
CA VAL A 15 -4.60 -3.23 -2.83
C VAL A 15 -3.71 -4.06 -1.91
N LEU A 16 -3.99 -5.36 -1.80
CA LEU A 16 -3.19 -6.27 -0.98
C LEU A 16 -1.77 -6.44 -1.52
N HIS A 17 -1.59 -6.43 -2.84
CA HIS A 17 -0.28 -6.47 -3.46
C HIS A 17 0.54 -5.23 -3.10
N LEU A 18 -0.03 -4.04 -3.30
CA LEU A 18 0.61 -2.76 -2.98
C LEU A 18 0.98 -2.65 -1.50
N TYR A 19 0.07 -3.04 -0.60
CA TYR A 19 0.33 -3.08 0.84
C TYR A 19 1.57 -3.92 1.16
N ARG A 20 1.67 -5.12 0.58
CA ARG A 20 2.83 -6.00 0.78
C ARG A 20 4.11 -5.42 0.19
N GLN A 21 4.05 -4.71 -0.94
CA GLN A 21 5.23 -4.06 -1.52
C GLN A 21 5.75 -2.94 -0.61
N LEU A 22 4.87 -2.07 -0.12
CA LEU A 22 5.22 -1.00 0.83
C LEU A 22 5.85 -1.55 2.11
N LEU A 23 5.27 -2.62 2.69
CA LEU A 23 5.85 -3.27 3.87
C LEU A 23 7.23 -3.91 3.60
N ARG A 24 7.49 -4.39 2.38
CA ARG A 24 8.82 -4.88 1.99
C ARG A 24 9.80 -3.74 1.82
N ALA A 25 9.40 -2.65 1.15
CA ALA A 25 10.22 -1.46 0.98
C ALA A 25 10.64 -0.88 2.35
N ALA A 26 9.72 -0.82 3.32
CA ALA A 26 9.99 -0.37 4.68
C ALA A 26 11.12 -1.15 5.40
N LYS A 27 11.46 -2.38 4.96
CA LYS A 27 12.62 -3.11 5.50
C LYS A 27 13.96 -2.46 5.14
N GLY A 28 14.01 -1.66 4.06
CA GLY A 28 15.18 -0.93 3.60
C GLY A 28 15.65 0.18 4.53
N ALA A 29 14.83 0.61 5.49
CA ALA A 29 15.25 1.57 6.49
C ALA A 29 16.44 1.05 7.33
N GLN A 30 17.36 1.93 7.71
CA GLN A 30 18.65 1.56 8.28
C GLN A 30 18.54 0.99 9.70
N ASN A 31 17.65 1.54 10.53
CA ASN A 31 17.49 1.16 11.94
C ASN A 31 16.10 0.56 12.24
N ALA A 32 16.01 -0.20 13.34
CA ALA A 32 14.77 -0.89 13.74
C ALA A 32 13.61 0.06 14.10
N GLY A 33 13.92 1.24 14.67
CA GLY A 33 12.93 2.26 15.01
C GLY A 33 12.22 2.80 13.77
N SER A 34 12.99 3.28 12.79
CA SER A 34 12.45 3.78 11.50
C SER A 34 11.70 2.68 10.73
N ARG A 35 12.16 1.42 10.78
CA ARG A 35 11.39 0.29 10.20
C ARG A 35 10.05 0.08 10.91
N ALA A 36 9.99 0.22 12.23
CA ALA A 36 8.74 0.07 12.98
C ALA A 36 7.79 1.23 12.70
N GLU A 37 8.31 2.45 12.66
CA GLU A 37 7.57 3.66 12.35
C GLU A 37 6.95 3.62 10.95
N LEU A 38 7.76 3.33 9.91
CA LEU A 38 7.28 3.20 8.54
C LEU A 38 6.18 2.13 8.41
N ARG A 39 6.38 0.96 9.04
CA ARG A 39 5.36 -0.10 9.05
C ARG A 39 4.07 0.34 9.76
N GLY A 40 4.19 1.10 10.84
CA GLY A 40 3.07 1.66 11.58
C GLY A 40 2.29 2.66 10.72
N GLU A 41 3.00 3.55 10.03
CA GLU A 41 2.37 4.55 9.15
C GLU A 41 1.69 3.90 7.94
N ILE A 42 2.33 2.94 7.28
CA ILE A 42 1.72 2.17 6.18
C ILE A 42 0.42 1.51 6.66
N ARG A 43 0.41 0.88 7.84
CA ARG A 43 -0.81 0.26 8.40
C ARG A 43 -1.91 1.29 8.64
N ARG A 44 -1.58 2.41 9.30
CA ARG A 44 -2.54 3.49 9.59
C ARG A 44 -3.20 4.02 8.31
N GLN A 45 -2.42 4.26 7.26
CA GLN A 45 -2.96 4.78 5.99
C GLN A 45 -3.92 3.79 5.32
N PHE A 46 -3.59 2.49 5.30
CA PHE A 46 -4.48 1.48 4.73
C PHE A 46 -5.74 1.28 5.59
N ASP A 47 -5.59 1.29 6.92
CA ASP A 47 -6.73 1.17 7.84
C ASP A 47 -7.68 2.36 7.74
N ALA A 48 -7.16 3.58 7.53
CA ALA A 48 -7.97 4.78 7.31
C ALA A 48 -8.86 4.70 6.05
N GLN A 49 -8.52 3.85 5.09
CA GLN A 49 -9.28 3.67 3.84
C GLN A 49 -10.08 2.36 3.80
N ARG A 50 -10.11 1.57 4.88
CA ARG A 50 -10.73 0.23 4.91
C ARG A 50 -12.22 0.20 4.52
N GLY A 51 -12.94 1.30 4.77
CA GLY A 51 -14.37 1.43 4.45
C GLY A 51 -14.68 1.89 3.02
N ARG A 52 -13.67 2.27 2.23
CA ARG A 52 -13.85 2.72 0.84
C ARG A 52 -14.34 1.55 -0.02
N GLN A 53 -15.42 1.77 -0.77
CA GLN A 53 -16.01 0.76 -1.66
C GLN A 53 -16.15 1.26 -3.08
N GLU A 54 -15.98 2.56 -3.31
CA GLU A 54 -16.10 3.19 -4.63
C GLU A 54 -14.91 2.76 -5.52
N PRO A 55 -15.14 2.03 -6.62
CA PRO A 55 -14.04 1.51 -7.43
C PRO A 55 -13.11 2.59 -8.00
N GLU A 56 -13.64 3.77 -8.29
CA GLU A 56 -12.86 4.92 -8.78
C GLU A 56 -11.93 5.47 -7.69
N ALA A 57 -12.43 5.63 -6.47
CA ALA A 57 -11.62 6.05 -5.33
C ALA A 57 -10.51 5.03 -5.04
N ILE A 58 -10.82 3.73 -5.12
CA ILE A 58 -9.82 2.66 -4.94
C ILE A 58 -8.74 2.73 -6.03
N ARG A 59 -9.12 2.94 -7.30
CA ARG A 59 -8.14 3.10 -8.40
C ARG A 59 -7.26 4.33 -8.20
N PHE A 60 -7.84 5.46 -7.79
CA PHE A 60 -7.08 6.67 -7.48
C PHE A 60 -6.06 6.42 -6.36
N LEU A 61 -6.50 5.82 -5.26
CA LEU A 61 -5.64 5.48 -4.12
C LEU A 61 -4.54 4.48 -4.48
N LEU A 62 -4.82 3.51 -5.37
CA LEU A 62 -3.82 2.61 -5.90
C LEU A 62 -2.75 3.34 -6.71
N SER A 63 -3.14 4.29 -7.56
CA SER A 63 -2.20 5.12 -8.32
C SER A 63 -1.34 6.00 -7.41
N ASP A 64 -1.96 6.69 -6.45
CA ASP A 64 -1.26 7.49 -5.43
C ASP A 64 -0.29 6.64 -4.61
N GLY A 65 -0.73 5.48 -4.13
CA GLY A 65 0.10 4.57 -3.35
C GLY A 65 1.26 3.96 -4.14
N LYS A 66 1.10 3.72 -5.45
CA LYS A 66 2.21 3.30 -6.34
C LYS A 66 3.26 4.42 -6.48
N LEU A 67 2.85 5.67 -6.60
CA LEU A 67 3.76 6.82 -6.61
C LEU A 67 4.54 6.92 -5.29
N LYS A 68 3.85 6.78 -4.16
CA LYS A 68 4.48 6.77 -2.82
C LYS A 68 5.45 5.61 -2.63
N LEU A 69 5.13 4.43 -3.18
CA LEU A 69 6.06 3.29 -3.16
C LEU A 69 7.35 3.61 -3.91
N LYS A 70 7.26 4.24 -5.09
CA LYS A 70 8.43 4.67 -5.86
C LYS A 70 9.27 5.67 -5.07
N GLN A 71 8.65 6.71 -4.51
CA GLN A 71 9.32 7.72 -3.69
C GLN A 71 9.99 7.11 -2.46
N LEU A 72 9.32 6.18 -1.78
CA LEU A 72 9.91 5.45 -0.66
C LEU A 72 11.13 4.63 -1.08
N GLY A 73 11.08 3.98 -2.25
CA GLY A 73 12.23 3.28 -2.81
C GLY A 73 13.41 4.20 -3.05
N GLU A 74 13.17 5.36 -3.69
CA GLU A 74 14.19 6.39 -3.94
C GLU A 74 14.81 6.91 -2.64
N MET A 75 13.99 7.24 -1.64
CA MET A 75 14.45 7.70 -0.31
C MET A 75 15.29 6.67 0.43
N LEU A 76 15.01 5.38 0.23
CA LEU A 76 15.74 4.28 0.86
C LEU A 76 16.94 3.80 0.04
N GLY A 77 17.22 4.42 -1.12
CA GLY A 77 18.29 4.01 -2.02
C GLY A 77 18.06 2.64 -2.66
N MET A 78 16.80 2.17 -2.73
CA MET A 78 16.43 0.92 -3.39
C MET A 78 16.37 1.14 -4.90
N GLN A 79 17.32 0.56 -5.64
CA GLN A 79 17.23 0.44 -7.10
C GLN A 79 16.24 -0.69 -7.41
N THR A 80 15.03 -0.33 -7.85
CA THR A 80 14.05 -1.27 -8.44
C THR A 80 14.36 -1.55 -9.88
#